data_AF-A0A1A7XL80-F1
#
_entry.id   AF-A0A1A7XL80-F1
#
_cell.length_a   1.000
_cell.length_b   1.000
_cell.length_c   1.000
_cell.angle_alpha   90.00
_cell.angle_beta   90.00
_cell.angle_gamma   90.00
#
_symmetry.space_group_name_H-M   'P 1'
#
loop_
_entity.id
_entity.type
_entity.pdbx_description
1 polymer ?
#
loop_
_entity_poly.entity_id
_entity_poly.type
_entity_poly.pdbx_seq_one_letter_code
_entity_poly.pdbx_strand_id
1 'polypeptide(L)'
;MQDPNEDTEWNDILRKKGILPPKEVPKDDEEEDELALQQQSVVKTYESMTLDELEENEDEFGEEDEAAIEMYRQKRLAEWKAAQIKNAFGELGEISGQDYVKEVNKAGEGIWVVLHLYKQGIPLCTLINQHLNTLARKFPQTKFLKSISTTCIPNYPDRNLPTIFVYLEGEMKAQFIGPLVFGGMNL
;
A
#
# COMPACT_ATOMS: atom_id res chain seq x y z
N MET A 1 11.98 24.75 -32.28
CA MET A 1 10.95 25.78 -32.06
C MET A 1 9.92 25.10 -31.18
N GLN A 2 9.95 25.36 -29.87
CA GLN A 2 9.04 24.71 -28.91
C GLN A 2 7.66 25.37 -29.01
N ASP A 3 6.62 24.55 -28.94
CA ASP A 3 5.24 24.99 -29.01
C ASP A 3 4.90 25.81 -27.74
N PRO A 4 4.48 27.09 -27.86
CA PRO A 4 4.18 27.93 -26.71
C PRO A 4 3.01 27.45 -25.83
N ASN A 5 2.32 26.38 -26.25
CA ASN A 5 1.13 25.87 -25.56
C ASN A 5 1.31 24.47 -24.94
N GLU A 6 2.54 23.94 -24.86
CA GLU A 6 2.80 22.69 -24.13
C GLU A 6 2.61 22.86 -22.61
N ASP A 7 1.81 21.98 -22.00
CA ASP A 7 1.60 21.91 -20.55
C ASP A 7 2.78 21.20 -19.87
N THR A 8 3.83 21.97 -19.63
CA THR A 8 4.94 21.54 -18.78
C THR A 8 4.92 22.36 -17.50
N GLU A 9 5.28 21.73 -16.36
CA GLU A 9 5.41 22.42 -15.06
C GLU A 9 6.30 23.67 -15.16
N TRP A 10 7.23 23.69 -16.12
CA TRP A 10 8.07 24.84 -16.43
C TRP A 10 7.29 26.02 -17.02
N ASN A 11 6.33 25.80 -17.92
CA ASN A 11 5.55 26.87 -18.54
C ASN A 11 4.59 27.55 -17.54
N ASP A 12 4.07 26.81 -16.57
CA ASP A 12 3.22 27.38 -15.51
C ASP A 12 4.00 28.28 -14.56
N ILE A 13 5.23 27.91 -14.21
CA ILE A 13 6.14 28.76 -13.43
C ILE A 13 6.44 30.06 -14.20
N LEU A 14 6.62 29.98 -15.52
CA LEU A 14 6.87 31.14 -16.38
C LEU A 14 5.66 32.07 -16.51
N ARG A 15 4.43 31.53 -16.58
CA ARG A 15 3.19 32.33 -16.53
C ARG A 15 3.02 33.01 -15.17
N LYS A 16 3.28 32.29 -14.07
CA LYS A 16 3.23 32.82 -12.69
C LYS A 16 4.25 33.94 -12.44
N LYS A 17 5.39 33.90 -13.13
CA LYS A 17 6.43 34.95 -13.10
C LYS A 17 6.19 36.09 -14.08
N GLY A 18 5.08 36.05 -14.84
CA GLY A 18 4.68 37.11 -15.79
C GLY A 18 5.50 37.14 -17.08
N ILE A 19 6.21 36.05 -17.40
CA ILE A 19 7.08 35.94 -18.59
C ILE A 19 6.28 35.44 -19.80
N LEU A 20 5.30 34.56 -19.60
CA LEU A 20 4.34 34.15 -20.63
C LEU A 20 2.97 34.82 -20.42
N PRO A 21 2.24 35.13 -21.52
CA PRO A 21 0.85 35.57 -21.44
C PRO A 21 -0.05 34.49 -20.80
N PRO A 22 -1.19 34.87 -20.19
CA PRO A 22 -2.17 33.92 -19.64
C PRO A 22 -2.69 32.96 -20.71
N LYS A 23 -3.00 31.72 -20.32
CA LYS A 23 -3.58 30.72 -21.24
C LYS A 23 -5.06 31.06 -21.43
N GLU A 24 -5.55 31.02 -22.66
CA GLU A 24 -6.98 31.11 -22.93
C GLU A 24 -7.64 29.80 -22.49
N VAL A 25 -8.44 29.84 -21.42
CA VAL A 25 -9.24 28.69 -20.95
C VAL A 25 -10.54 28.60 -21.76
N PRO A 26 -10.93 27.40 -22.26
CA PRO A 26 -12.26 27.16 -22.81
C PRO A 26 -13.33 27.28 -21.71
N LYS A 27 -14.54 27.67 -22.10
CA LYS A 27 -15.66 28.06 -21.21
C LYS A 27 -16.43 26.92 -20.52
N ASP A 28 -15.96 25.68 -20.57
CA ASP A 28 -16.75 24.52 -20.09
C ASP A 28 -16.42 24.05 -18.66
N ASP A 29 -15.44 24.67 -17.98
CA ASP A 29 -14.94 24.22 -16.66
C ASP A 29 -15.66 24.87 -15.46
N GLU A 30 -16.56 25.84 -15.69
CA GLU A 30 -17.22 26.60 -14.60
C GLU A 30 -18.15 25.71 -13.74
N GLU A 31 -18.78 24.68 -14.31
CA GLU A 31 -19.72 23.81 -13.57
C GLU A 31 -19.01 22.78 -12.66
N GLU A 32 -17.83 22.27 -13.05
CA GLU A 32 -17.06 21.33 -12.21
C GLU A 32 -16.32 22.05 -11.07
N ASP A 33 -15.81 23.26 -11.33
CA ASP A 33 -15.18 24.09 -10.31
C ASP A 33 -16.20 24.58 -9.26
N GLU A 34 -17.45 24.90 -9.65
CA GLU A 34 -18.51 25.27 -8.71
C GLU A 34 -18.87 24.12 -7.74
N LEU A 35 -18.89 22.87 -8.23
CA LEU A 35 -19.15 21.68 -7.40
C LEU A 35 -17.99 21.38 -6.44
N ALA A 36 -16.74 21.60 -6.87
CA ALA A 36 -15.57 21.46 -6.02
C ALA A 36 -15.49 22.56 -4.95
N LEU A 37 -15.85 23.80 -5.31
CA LEU A 37 -15.90 24.94 -4.39
C LEU A 37 -17.01 24.77 -3.34
N GLN A 38 -18.17 24.23 -3.73
CA GLN A 38 -19.26 23.88 -2.81
C GLN A 38 -18.90 22.75 -1.84
N GLN A 39 -18.02 21.81 -2.23
CA GLN A 39 -17.51 20.79 -1.30
C GLN A 39 -16.43 21.34 -0.36
N GLN A 40 -15.63 22.31 -0.81
CA GLN A 40 -14.70 23.05 0.03
C GLN A 40 -15.40 23.96 1.05
N SER A 41 -16.61 24.45 0.74
CA SER A 41 -17.33 25.37 1.63
C SER A 41 -18.00 24.71 2.84
N VAL A 42 -17.99 23.37 2.96
CA VAL A 42 -18.57 22.66 4.11
C VAL A 42 -17.57 22.53 5.28
N VAL A 43 -16.28 22.73 5.03
CA VAL A 43 -15.25 22.68 6.09
C VAL A 43 -14.69 24.08 6.26
N LYS A 44 -15.07 24.78 7.34
CA LYS A 44 -14.43 26.04 7.72
C LYS A 44 -12.92 25.79 7.86
N THR A 45 -12.13 26.48 7.06
CA THR A 45 -10.67 26.36 7.04
C THR A 45 -10.08 27.24 8.15
N TYR A 46 -10.08 26.72 9.38
CA TYR A 46 -9.55 27.40 10.56
C TYR A 46 -8.03 27.69 10.48
N GLU A 47 -7.32 27.06 9.54
CA GLU A 47 -5.86 27.17 9.38
C GLU A 47 -5.40 28.57 8.90
N SER A 48 -6.31 29.37 8.33
CA SER A 48 -6.02 30.74 7.87
C SER A 48 -6.68 31.84 8.70
N MET A 49 -7.37 31.51 9.80
CA MET A 49 -8.07 32.48 10.64
C MET A 49 -7.13 33.17 11.64
N THR A 50 -7.43 34.43 11.95
CA THR A 50 -6.73 35.18 13.00
C THR A 50 -7.25 34.79 14.39
N LEU A 51 -6.47 35.10 15.44
CA LEU A 51 -6.80 34.69 16.82
C LEU A 51 -8.17 35.20 17.28
N ASP A 52 -8.52 36.43 16.89
CA ASP A 52 -9.79 37.08 17.23
C ASP A 52 -10.98 36.44 16.46
N GLU A 53 -10.78 36.04 15.20
CA GLU A 53 -11.79 35.33 14.38
C GLU A 53 -12.04 33.89 14.86
N LEU A 54 -11.03 33.27 15.50
CA LEU A 54 -11.15 31.97 16.17
C LEU A 54 -11.94 32.08 17.47
N GLU A 55 -11.73 33.15 18.25
CA GLU A 55 -12.46 33.44 19.50
C GLU A 55 -13.95 33.76 19.21
N GLU A 56 -14.25 34.45 18.10
CA GLU A 56 -15.63 34.68 17.65
C GLU A 56 -16.33 33.41 17.12
N ASN A 57 -15.59 32.45 16.56
CA ASN A 57 -16.13 31.16 16.08
C ASN A 57 -16.17 30.07 17.16
N GLU A 58 -15.71 30.34 18.38
CA GLU A 58 -15.59 29.34 19.45
C GLU A 58 -16.97 28.77 19.86
N ASP A 59 -18.02 29.59 19.79
CA ASP A 59 -19.42 29.20 20.03
C ASP A 59 -20.14 28.63 18.78
N GLU A 60 -19.52 28.73 17.59
CA GLU A 60 -20.09 28.27 16.32
C GLU A 60 -19.58 26.87 15.91
N PHE A 61 -18.72 26.25 16.74
CA PHE A 61 -18.35 24.83 16.67
C PHE A 61 -19.58 23.96 17.03
N GLY A 62 -20.50 23.87 16.08
CA GLY A 62 -21.78 23.21 16.25
C GLY A 62 -21.74 21.72 15.89
N GLU A 63 -22.92 21.09 15.93
CA GLU A 63 -23.09 19.69 15.53
C GLU A 63 -22.67 19.43 14.06
N GLU A 64 -22.71 20.46 13.20
CA GLU A 64 -22.27 20.36 11.79
C GLU A 64 -20.75 20.24 11.64
N ASP A 65 -19.96 20.99 12.42
CA ASP A 65 -18.49 20.90 12.40
C ASP A 65 -18.03 19.54 12.98
N GLU A 66 -18.67 19.07 14.04
CA GLU A 66 -18.39 17.76 14.63
C GLU A 66 -18.74 16.61 13.66
N ALA A 67 -19.85 16.74 12.92
CA ALA A 67 -20.23 15.82 11.86
C ALA A 67 -19.24 15.83 10.67
N ALA A 68 -18.73 17.00 10.28
CA ALA A 68 -17.75 17.13 9.21
C ALA A 68 -16.41 16.48 9.57
N ILE A 69 -15.93 16.67 10.81
CA ILE A 69 -14.71 16.03 11.33
C ILE A 69 -14.87 14.51 11.37
N GLU A 70 -16.00 14.01 11.88
CA GLU A 70 -16.24 12.57 11.96
C GLU A 70 -16.40 11.96 10.55
N MET A 71 -17.02 12.67 9.61
CA MET A 71 -17.11 12.25 8.20
C MET A 71 -15.73 12.20 7.53
N TYR A 72 -14.87 13.19 7.77
CA TYR A 72 -13.49 13.19 7.28
C TYR A 72 -12.68 12.02 7.87
N ARG A 73 -12.82 11.80 9.18
CA ARG A 73 -12.19 10.67 9.87
C ARG A 73 -12.64 9.34 9.28
N GLN A 74 -13.95 9.15 9.08
CA GLN A 74 -14.52 7.94 8.48
C GLN A 74 -14.06 7.74 7.04
N LYS A 75 -14.02 8.81 6.23
CA LYS A 75 -13.53 8.78 4.85
C LYS A 75 -12.08 8.33 4.79
N ARG A 76 -11.19 8.91 5.60
CA ARG A 76 -9.78 8.50 5.69
C ARG A 76 -9.62 7.06 6.16
N LEU A 77 -10.42 6.63 7.13
CA LEU A 77 -10.44 5.25 7.61
C LEU A 77 -10.92 4.27 6.52
N ALA A 78 -11.91 4.68 5.74
CA ALA A 78 -12.48 3.90 4.65
C ALA A 78 -11.50 3.79 3.46
N GLU A 79 -10.81 4.88 3.10
CA GLU A 79 -9.74 4.88 2.10
C GLU A 79 -8.61 3.92 2.52
N TRP A 80 -8.18 3.99 3.78
CA TRP A 80 -7.14 3.10 4.32
C TRP A 80 -7.57 1.63 4.30
N LYS A 81 -8.82 1.34 4.70
CA LYS A 81 -9.40 -0.01 4.65
C LYS A 81 -9.56 -0.50 3.21
N ALA A 82 -10.05 0.34 2.30
CA ALA A 82 -10.27 -0.03 0.90
C ALA A 82 -8.94 -0.35 0.18
N ALA A 83 -7.87 0.37 0.50
CA ALA A 83 -6.54 0.07 0.02
C ALA A 83 -6.02 -1.30 0.53
N GLN A 84 -6.34 -1.66 1.78
CA GLN A 84 -5.99 -2.98 2.35
C GLN A 84 -6.81 -4.14 1.76
N ILE A 85 -8.04 -3.89 1.31
CA ILE A 85 -8.97 -4.94 0.84
C ILE A 85 -8.67 -5.41 -0.59
N LYS A 86 -7.89 -4.66 -1.38
CA LYS A 86 -7.80 -4.88 -2.83
C LYS A 86 -7.23 -6.23 -3.27
N ASN A 87 -6.62 -7.03 -2.39
CA ASN A 87 -6.29 -8.43 -2.66
C ASN A 87 -6.24 -9.23 -1.34
N ALA A 88 -7.38 -9.74 -0.89
CA ALA A 88 -7.46 -10.57 0.30
C ALA A 88 -6.98 -12.00 -0.01
N PHE A 89 -5.72 -12.29 0.31
CA PHE A 89 -5.24 -13.64 0.58
C PHE A 89 -5.87 -14.16 1.88
N GLY A 90 -5.50 -15.36 2.31
CA GLY A 90 -6.10 -15.96 3.52
C GLY A 90 -5.69 -17.41 3.78
N GLU A 91 -4.94 -18.00 2.86
CA GLU A 91 -4.46 -19.36 2.94
C GLU A 91 -2.99 -19.46 2.55
N LEU A 92 -2.35 -20.54 2.96
CA LEU A 92 -0.99 -20.88 2.56
C LEU A 92 -1.01 -21.63 1.23
N GLY A 93 -0.74 -20.92 0.13
CA GLY A 93 -0.70 -21.49 -1.21
C GLY A 93 0.58 -22.31 -1.46
N GLU A 94 0.49 -23.38 -2.26
CA GLU A 94 1.67 -24.12 -2.71
C GLU A 94 1.97 -23.80 -4.18
N ILE A 95 3.21 -23.47 -4.48
CA ILE A 95 3.65 -23.09 -5.84
C ILE A 95 4.78 -23.98 -6.34
N SER A 96 4.88 -24.12 -7.66
CA SER A 96 6.04 -24.71 -8.31
C SER A 96 7.12 -23.66 -8.60
N GLY A 97 8.30 -24.09 -9.03
CA GLY A 97 9.36 -23.17 -9.48
C GLY A 97 8.96 -22.34 -10.72
N GLN A 98 8.06 -22.85 -11.57
CA GLN A 98 7.57 -22.11 -12.74
C GLN A 98 6.67 -20.93 -12.34
N ASP A 99 5.89 -21.11 -11.27
CA ASP A 99 4.97 -20.11 -10.76
C ASP A 99 5.70 -19.01 -9.97
N TYR A 100 6.93 -19.25 -9.53
CA TYR A 100 7.72 -18.34 -8.70
C TYR A 100 7.73 -16.91 -9.23
N VAL A 101 8.05 -16.72 -10.52
CA VAL A 101 8.17 -15.38 -11.10
C VAL A 101 6.82 -14.66 -11.09
N LYS A 102 5.73 -15.39 -11.37
CA LYS A 102 4.39 -14.82 -11.42
C LYS A 102 3.87 -14.52 -10.00
N GLU A 103 4.02 -15.47 -9.10
CA GLU A 103 3.37 -15.44 -7.79
C GLU A 103 4.18 -14.66 -6.74
N VAL A 104 5.51 -14.58 -6.89
CA VAL A 104 6.44 -13.89 -5.97
C VAL A 104 6.90 -12.56 -6.58
N ASN A 105 7.57 -12.59 -7.75
CA ASN A 105 8.17 -11.37 -8.31
C ASN A 105 7.13 -10.42 -8.92
N LYS A 106 5.97 -10.94 -9.35
CA LYS A 106 4.89 -10.18 -9.98
C LYS A 106 3.59 -10.26 -9.17
N ALA A 107 3.69 -10.28 -7.85
CA ALA A 107 2.53 -10.39 -6.96
C ALA A 107 1.59 -9.19 -7.02
N GLY A 108 2.10 -8.00 -7.39
CA GLY A 108 1.37 -6.74 -7.50
C GLY A 108 1.96 -5.65 -6.58
N GLU A 109 1.54 -4.41 -6.77
CA GLU A 109 1.98 -3.26 -5.96
C GLU A 109 1.44 -3.34 -4.53
N GLY A 110 2.27 -2.98 -3.55
CA GLY A 110 1.92 -3.02 -2.13
C GLY A 110 1.69 -4.42 -1.54
N ILE A 111 1.88 -5.50 -2.30
CA ILE A 111 1.69 -6.89 -1.81
C ILE A 111 2.98 -7.45 -1.24
N TRP A 112 2.92 -7.79 0.05
CA TRP A 112 3.96 -8.56 0.72
C TRP A 112 3.83 -10.03 0.37
N VAL A 113 4.93 -10.68 0.00
CA VAL A 113 4.99 -12.12 -0.26
C VAL A 113 5.95 -12.78 0.71
N VAL A 114 5.48 -13.79 1.42
CA VAL A 114 6.28 -14.64 2.30
C VAL A 114 6.34 -16.03 1.68
N LEU A 115 7.51 -16.42 1.18
CA LEU A 115 7.75 -17.74 0.59
C LEU A 115 8.56 -18.61 1.53
N HIS A 116 8.00 -19.76 1.91
CA HIS A 116 8.70 -20.81 2.65
C HIS A 116 9.18 -21.93 1.71
N LEU A 117 10.49 -22.06 1.57
CA LEU A 117 11.09 -23.25 0.97
C LEU A 117 11.20 -24.35 2.01
N TYR A 118 10.64 -25.49 1.67
CA TYR A 118 10.53 -26.63 2.58
C TYR A 118 10.92 -27.93 1.89
N LYS A 119 11.17 -28.97 2.68
CA LYS A 119 11.32 -30.33 2.18
C LYS A 119 10.57 -31.30 3.08
N GLN A 120 9.90 -32.27 2.45
CA GLN A 120 9.23 -33.33 3.19
C GLN A 120 10.26 -34.15 3.98
N GLY A 121 9.90 -34.52 5.21
CA GLY A 121 10.78 -35.27 6.12
C GLY A 121 11.63 -34.41 7.06
N ILE A 122 11.64 -33.07 6.91
CA ILE A 122 12.27 -32.16 7.88
C ILE A 122 11.19 -31.70 8.89
N PRO A 123 11.26 -32.09 10.18
CA PRO A 123 10.21 -31.77 11.16
C PRO A 123 9.95 -30.27 11.33
N LEU A 124 11.01 -29.46 11.35
CA LEU A 124 10.89 -28.01 11.52
C LEU A 124 10.17 -27.33 10.34
N CYS A 125 10.34 -27.84 9.12
CA CYS A 125 9.58 -27.37 7.96
C CYS A 125 8.08 -27.62 8.14
N THR A 126 7.70 -28.78 8.67
CA THR A 126 6.29 -29.11 8.96
C THR A 126 5.71 -28.15 10.00
N LEU A 127 6.47 -27.85 11.06
CA LEU A 127 6.07 -26.92 12.10
C LEU A 127 5.87 -25.50 11.55
N ILE A 128 6.83 -24.98 10.78
CA ILE A 128 6.71 -23.67 10.15
C ILE A 128 5.50 -23.60 9.21
N ASN A 129 5.21 -24.65 8.44
CA ASN A 129 4.01 -24.69 7.60
C ASN A 129 2.70 -24.55 8.42
N GLN A 130 2.64 -25.13 9.62
CA GLN A 130 1.47 -25.00 10.50
C GLN A 130 1.31 -23.56 11.00
N HIS A 131 2.41 -22.91 11.41
CA HIS A 131 2.39 -21.51 11.82
C HIS A 131 2.01 -20.58 10.67
N LEU A 132 2.60 -20.77 9.48
CA LEU A 132 2.29 -19.94 8.30
C LEU A 132 0.84 -20.09 7.85
N ASN A 133 0.23 -21.28 7.97
CA ASN A 133 -1.20 -21.46 7.69
C ASN A 133 -2.07 -20.65 8.67
N THR A 134 -1.68 -20.58 9.94
CA THR A 134 -2.35 -19.73 10.93
C THR A 134 -2.15 -18.25 10.65
N LEU A 135 -0.94 -17.84 10.25
CA LEU A 135 -0.61 -16.46 9.92
C LEU A 135 -1.32 -15.98 8.66
N ALA A 136 -1.44 -16.82 7.63
CA ALA A 136 -2.14 -16.48 6.40
C ALA A 136 -3.60 -16.05 6.65
N ARG A 137 -4.28 -16.71 7.59
CA ARG A 137 -5.65 -16.35 7.99
C ARG A 137 -5.72 -15.05 8.79
N LYS A 138 -4.67 -14.74 9.57
CA LYS A 138 -4.59 -13.52 10.39
C LYS A 138 -4.18 -12.29 9.59
N PHE A 139 -3.42 -12.48 8.51
CA PHE A 139 -2.86 -11.41 7.69
C PHE A 139 -3.26 -11.59 6.21
N PRO A 140 -4.55 -11.40 5.87
CA PRO A 140 -5.05 -11.59 4.51
C PRO A 140 -4.45 -10.62 3.48
N GLN A 141 -3.85 -9.51 3.91
CA GLN A 141 -3.12 -8.58 3.04
C GLN A 141 -1.76 -9.12 2.56
N THR A 142 -1.24 -10.16 3.21
CA THR A 142 0.07 -10.76 2.91
C THR A 142 -0.13 -12.10 2.23
N LYS A 143 0.59 -12.30 1.14
CA LYS A 143 0.56 -13.55 0.38
C LYS A 143 1.53 -14.55 0.98
N PHE A 144 1.01 -15.62 1.58
CA PHE A 144 1.82 -16.70 2.12
C PHE A 144 1.89 -17.86 1.14
N LEU A 145 3.11 -18.25 0.77
CA LEU A 145 3.39 -19.31 -0.19
C LEU A 145 4.38 -20.32 0.40
N LYS A 146 4.29 -21.56 -0.06
CA LYS A 146 5.27 -22.61 0.19
C LYS A 146 5.67 -23.30 -1.11
N SER A 147 6.90 -23.80 -1.17
CA SER A 147 7.36 -24.62 -2.29
C SER A 147 8.40 -25.63 -1.85
N ILE A 148 8.43 -26.78 -2.51
CA ILE A 148 9.49 -27.77 -2.31
C ILE A 148 10.81 -27.16 -2.78
N SER A 149 11.81 -27.14 -1.90
CA SER A 149 13.09 -26.46 -2.11
C SER A 149 13.75 -26.81 -3.44
N THR A 150 13.80 -28.09 -3.79
CA THR A 150 14.41 -28.60 -5.03
C THR A 150 13.62 -28.29 -6.29
N THR A 151 12.30 -28.09 -6.17
CA THR A 151 11.41 -27.73 -7.28
C THR A 151 11.49 -26.24 -7.57
N CYS A 152 11.63 -25.41 -6.53
CA CYS A 152 11.76 -23.98 -6.66
C CYS A 152 13.18 -23.55 -7.05
N ILE A 153 14.20 -24.14 -6.42
CA ILE A 153 15.61 -23.84 -6.66
C ILE A 153 16.35 -25.17 -6.86
N PRO A 154 16.84 -25.45 -8.08
CA PRO A 154 17.60 -26.65 -8.35
C PRO A 154 18.81 -26.78 -7.42
N ASN A 155 19.01 -27.97 -6.85
CA ASN A 155 20.12 -28.27 -5.94
C ASN A 155 20.19 -27.40 -4.66
N TYR A 156 19.06 -26.89 -4.17
CA TYR A 156 19.04 -26.15 -2.91
C TYR A 156 19.49 -27.04 -1.73
N PRO A 157 20.49 -26.63 -0.92
CA PRO A 157 21.02 -27.48 0.15
C PRO A 157 20.02 -27.74 1.28
N ASP A 158 19.81 -29.00 1.65
CA ASP A 158 18.90 -29.37 2.76
C ASP A 158 19.29 -28.73 4.11
N ARG A 159 20.59 -28.52 4.35
CA ARG A 159 21.10 -27.87 5.57
C ARG A 159 20.61 -26.42 5.76
N ASN A 160 20.21 -25.79 4.65
CA ASN A 160 19.70 -24.42 4.66
C ASN A 160 18.21 -24.40 5.00
N LEU A 161 17.52 -25.55 5.02
CA LEU A 161 16.10 -25.62 5.32
C LEU A 161 15.85 -25.65 6.83
N PRO A 162 14.73 -25.08 7.29
CA PRO A 162 13.75 -24.30 6.51
C PRO A 162 14.30 -22.94 6.06
N THR A 163 13.80 -22.44 4.92
CA THR A 163 14.16 -21.10 4.43
C THR A 163 12.91 -20.27 4.20
N ILE A 164 12.88 -19.04 4.70
CA ILE A 164 11.82 -18.07 4.39
C ILE A 164 12.43 -16.88 3.66
N PHE A 165 11.82 -16.51 2.54
CA PHE A 165 12.10 -15.26 1.83
C PHE A 165 10.90 -14.32 1.94
N VAL A 166 11.18 -13.05 2.17
CA VAL A 166 10.17 -11.99 2.23
C VAL A 166 10.41 -11.03 1.08
N TYR A 167 9.39 -10.83 0.25
CA TYR A 167 9.41 -9.94 -0.90
C TYR A 167 8.37 -8.83 -0.76
N LEU A 168 8.69 -7.69 -1.35
CA LEU A 168 7.75 -6.59 -1.60
C LEU A 168 8.09 -6.03 -2.98
N GLU A 169 7.10 -5.95 -3.87
CA GLU A 169 7.24 -5.33 -5.20
C GLU A 169 8.38 -5.95 -6.04
N GLY A 170 8.55 -7.26 -5.93
CA GLY A 170 9.58 -8.02 -6.65
C GLY A 170 10.98 -7.96 -6.04
N GLU A 171 11.21 -7.14 -5.02
CA GLU A 171 12.48 -7.05 -4.31
C GLU A 171 12.47 -7.92 -3.04
N MET A 172 13.57 -8.65 -2.81
CA MET A 172 13.77 -9.40 -1.57
C MET A 172 14.10 -8.42 -0.44
N LYS A 173 13.24 -8.36 0.58
CA LYS A 173 13.42 -7.49 1.76
C LYS A 173 14.08 -8.21 2.93
N ALA A 174 13.83 -9.52 3.09
CA ALA A 174 14.46 -10.32 4.13
C ALA A 174 14.62 -11.78 3.71
N GLN A 175 15.61 -12.43 4.31
CA GLN A 175 15.82 -13.87 4.19
C GLN A 175 16.18 -14.48 5.55
N PHE A 176 15.60 -15.63 5.85
CA PHE A 176 15.84 -16.40 7.06
C PHE A 176 16.19 -17.81 6.63
N ILE A 177 17.42 -18.25 6.90
CA ILE A 177 17.97 -19.49 6.36
C ILE A 177 18.40 -20.39 7.51
N GLY A 178 17.89 -21.61 7.51
CA GLY A 178 18.29 -22.66 8.42
C GLY A 178 17.61 -22.62 9.79
N PRO A 179 17.71 -23.72 10.55
CA PRO A 179 16.91 -23.95 11.75
C PRO A 179 17.24 -23.01 12.92
N LEU A 180 18.47 -22.50 12.98
CA LEU A 180 18.92 -21.66 14.11
C LEU A 180 18.18 -20.33 14.17
N VAL A 181 17.84 -19.78 13.00
CA VAL A 181 17.12 -18.50 12.88
C VAL A 181 15.67 -18.61 13.36
N PHE A 182 15.13 -19.83 13.40
CA PHE A 182 13.78 -20.13 13.86
C PHE A 182 13.74 -20.74 15.27
N GLY A 183 14.81 -20.62 16.07
CA GLY A 183 14.81 -21.11 17.45
C GLY A 183 14.76 -22.64 17.61
N GLY A 184 14.95 -23.41 16.53
CA GLY A 184 14.89 -24.87 16.55
C GLY A 184 13.49 -25.44 16.78
N MET A 185 13.39 -26.62 17.40
CA MET A 185 12.11 -27.33 17.58
C MET A 185 11.22 -26.81 18.73
N ASN A 186 11.68 -25.80 19.49
CA ASN A 186 10.90 -25.18 20.56
C ASN A 186 10.11 -23.94 20.08
N LEU A 187 9.98 -23.76 18.75
CA LEU A 187 9.23 -22.69 18.12
C LEU A 187 7.72 -22.79 18.44
#